data_AF-A0A1V4RIE3-F1
#
_entry.id   AF-A0A1V4RIE3-F1
#
_cell.length_a   1.000
_cell.length_b   1.000
_cell.length_c   1.000
_cell.angle_alpha   90.00
_cell.angle_beta   90.00
_cell.angle_gamma   90.00
#
_symmetry.space_group_name_H-M   'P 1'
#
loop_
_entity.id
_entity.type
_entity.pdbx_description
1 polymer ?
#
loop_
_entity_poly.entity_id
_entity_poly.type
_entity_poly.pdbx_seq_one_letter_code
_entity_poly.pdbx_strand_id
1 'polypeptide(L)'
;MKKSFTLIELLVVLVIIGILVALILPNTLRAIRQANTKTCASNIRTINTALQMCYSENRSWANCNALANLYPYYPDVDGDGAHTIADQPVCPFGVAYTLIGDNNNGYQVDKSTHFSAWPDTHL
;
A
#
# COMPACT_ATOMS: atom_id res chain seq x y z
N MET A 1 41.15 2.51 36.45
CA MET A 1 41.74 1.47 35.58
C MET A 1 40.84 1.34 34.35
N LYS A 2 41.33 1.66 33.15
CA LYS A 2 40.53 1.57 31.92
C LYS A 2 40.54 0.10 31.47
N LYS A 3 39.36 -0.51 31.35
CA LYS A 3 39.19 -1.88 30.86
C LYS A 3 39.38 -1.84 29.34
N SER A 4 40.48 -2.41 28.85
CA SER A 4 40.72 -2.54 27.41
C SER A 4 39.88 -3.69 26.88
N PHE A 5 38.99 -3.39 25.94
CA PHE A 5 38.20 -4.39 25.21
C PHE A 5 39.15 -5.27 24.39
N THR A 6 38.98 -6.59 24.43
CA THR A 6 39.83 -7.47 23.63
C THR A 6 39.26 -7.59 22.21
N LEU A 7 40.15 -7.65 21.21
CA LEU A 7 39.74 -7.79 19.80
C LEU A 7 38.93 -9.07 19.58
N ILE A 8 39.26 -10.14 20.30
CA ILE A 8 38.57 -11.43 20.21
C ILE A 8 37.14 -11.38 20.76
N GLU A 9 36.91 -10.60 21.82
CA GLU A 9 35.60 -10.42 22.45
C GLU A 9 34.66 -9.63 21.54
N LEU A 10 35.19 -8.68 20.76
CA LEU A 10 34.42 -8.04 19.69
C LEU A 10 34.16 -8.98 18.50
N LEU A 11 35.15 -9.81 18.14
CA LEU A 11 35.06 -10.72 16.99
C LEU A 11 33.96 -11.77 17.19
N VAL A 12 33.92 -12.44 18.36
CA VAL A 12 32.91 -13.47 18.62
C VAL A 12 31.48 -12.90 18.61
N VAL A 13 31.31 -11.67 19.09
CA VAL A 13 30.00 -10.99 19.11
C VAL A 13 29.50 -10.73 17.69
N LEU A 14 30.37 -10.25 16.80
CA LEU A 14 29.99 -10.01 15.41
C LEU A 14 29.64 -11.31 14.67
N VAL A 15 30.33 -12.41 14.97
CA VAL A 15 30.01 -13.74 14.42
C VAL A 15 28.60 -14.17 14.85
N ILE A 16 28.26 -14.04 16.13
CA ILE A 16 26.94 -14.42 16.63
C ILE A 16 25.85 -13.52 16.03
N ILE A 17 26.06 -12.19 15.99
CA ILE A 17 25.11 -11.25 15.36
C ILE A 17 24.92 -11.59 13.87
N GLY A 18 25.99 -11.92 13.16
CA GLY A 18 25.93 -12.31 11.75
C GLY A 18 25.07 -13.55 11.51
N ILE A 19 25.19 -14.57 12.36
CA ILE A 19 24.36 -15.78 12.28
C ILE A 19 22.88 -15.46 12.52
N LEU A 20 22.56 -14.63 13.52
CA LEU A 20 21.18 -14.24 13.81
C LEU A 20 20.54 -13.45 12.65
N VAL A 21 21.25 -12.47 12.10
CA VAL A 21 20.75 -11.66 10.98
C VAL A 21 20.50 -12.51 9.73
N ALA A 22 21.38 -13.48 9.44
CA ALA A 22 21.25 -14.36 8.28
C ALA A 22 19.94 -15.18 8.31
N LEU A 23 19.46 -15.56 9.49
CA LEU A 23 18.20 -16.30 9.66
C LEU A 23 16.98 -15.39 9.58
N ILE A 24 17.08 -14.15 10.08
CA ILE A 24 15.94 -13.23 10.21
C ILE A 24 15.63 -12.50 8.89
N LEU A 25 16.66 -12.04 8.17
CA LEU A 25 16.52 -11.18 6.99
C LEU A 25 15.63 -11.74 5.86
N PRO A 26 15.71 -13.02 5.45
CA PRO A 26 14.85 -13.51 4.36
C PRO A 26 13.37 -13.50 4.75
N ASN A 27 13.06 -13.70 6.03
CA ASN A 27 11.69 -13.69 6.53
C ASN A 27 11.14 -12.26 6.60
N THR A 28 11.93 -11.29 7.06
CA THR A 28 11.50 -9.88 7.13
C THR A 28 11.22 -9.30 5.75
N LEU A 29 12.03 -9.63 4.74
CA LEU A 29 11.78 -9.19 3.36
C LEU A 29 10.45 -9.73 2.80
N ARG A 30 10.09 -10.97 3.13
CA ARG A 30 8.79 -11.55 2.75
C ARG A 30 7.64 -10.86 3.47
N ALA A 31 7.79 -10.61 4.77
CA ALA A 31 6.79 -9.92 5.58
C ALA A 31 6.54 -8.49 5.08
N ILE A 32 7.58 -7.73 4.72
CA ILE A 32 7.45 -6.39 4.14
C ILE A 32 6.71 -6.44 2.81
N ARG A 33 7.06 -7.37 1.91
CA ARG A 33 6.33 -7.52 0.65
C ARG A 33 4.86 -7.84 0.88
N GLN A 34 4.55 -8.74 1.82
CA GLN A 34 3.17 -9.08 2.16
C GLN A 34 2.42 -7.89 2.79
N ALA A 35 3.08 -7.08 3.61
CA ALA A 35 2.52 -5.85 4.15
C ALA A 35 2.20 -4.87 3.01
N ASN A 36 3.14 -4.67 2.07
CA ASN A 36 2.94 -3.81 0.91
C ASN A 36 1.79 -4.29 0.01
N THR A 37 1.65 -5.60 -0.23
CA THR A 37 0.50 -6.15 -0.98
C THR A 37 -0.82 -5.91 -0.26
N LYS A 38 -0.85 -6.08 1.07
CA LYS A 38 -2.05 -5.82 1.89
C LYS A 38 -2.42 -4.33 1.88
N THR A 39 -1.44 -3.43 1.99
CA THR A 39 -1.67 -1.98 1.89
C THR A 39 -2.23 -1.60 0.53
N CYS A 40 -1.64 -2.09 -0.56
CA CYS A 40 -2.12 -1.80 -1.91
C CYS A 40 -3.55 -2.35 -2.13
N ALA A 41 -3.85 -3.55 -1.62
CA ALA A 41 -5.20 -4.12 -1.66
C ALA A 41 -6.22 -3.33 -0.81
N SER A 42 -5.80 -2.80 0.34
CA SER A 42 -6.61 -1.93 1.19
C SER A 42 -6.90 -0.60 0.50
N ASN A 43 -5.89 0.01 -0.13
CA ASN A 43 -6.02 1.25 -0.89
C ASN A 43 -7.02 1.11 -2.04
N ILE A 44 -7.02 -0.02 -2.76
CA ILE A 44 -8.05 -0.32 -3.78
C ILE A 44 -9.45 -0.34 -3.17
N ARG A 45 -9.63 -0.86 -1.95
CA ARG A 45 -10.94 -0.82 -1.27
C ARG A 45 -11.36 0.61 -0.95
N THR A 46 -10.44 1.45 -0.47
CA THR A 46 -10.69 2.88 -0.24
C THR A 46 -11.16 3.57 -1.51
N ILE A 47 -10.50 3.29 -2.65
CA ILE A 47 -10.89 3.85 -3.95
C ILE A 47 -12.26 3.36 -4.40
N ASN A 48 -12.57 2.07 -4.20
CA ASN A 48 -13.91 1.54 -4.51
C ASN A 48 -15.01 2.17 -3.63
N THR A 49 -14.73 2.41 -2.35
CA THR A 49 -15.66 3.14 -1.48
C THR A 49 -15.88 4.57 -1.99
N ALA A 50 -14.81 5.27 -2.38
CA ALA A 50 -14.90 6.62 -2.96
C ALA A 50 -15.72 6.64 -4.26
N LEU A 51 -15.54 5.64 -5.13
CA LEU A 51 -16.35 5.45 -6.34
C LEU A 51 -17.84 5.29 -6.02
N GLN A 52 -18.17 4.47 -5.03
CA GLN A 52 -19.55 4.26 -4.60
C GLN A 52 -20.17 5.53 -4.00
N MET A 53 -19.40 6.29 -3.22
CA MET A 53 -19.83 7.59 -2.68
C MET A 53 -20.08 8.60 -3.79
N CYS A 54 -19.15 8.71 -4.75
CA CYS A 54 -19.29 9.57 -5.92
C CYS A 54 -20.55 9.24 -6.72
N TYR A 55 -20.80 7.96 -6.98
CA TYR A 55 -22.00 7.51 -7.67
C TYR A 55 -23.27 7.79 -6.86
N SER A 56 -23.24 7.57 -5.54
CA SER A 56 -24.38 7.82 -4.65
C SER A 56 -24.80 9.29 -4.66
N GLU A 57 -23.85 10.22 -4.78
CA GLU A 57 -24.14 11.65 -4.83
C GLU A 57 -24.55 12.12 -6.24
N ASN A 58 -23.81 11.72 -7.27
CA ASN A 58 -24.00 12.21 -8.64
C ASN A 58 -25.07 11.44 -9.42
N ARG A 59 -25.47 10.25 -8.96
CA ARG A 59 -26.38 9.31 -9.64
C ARG A 59 -25.95 8.94 -11.07
N SER A 60 -24.68 9.17 -11.40
CA SER A 60 -24.13 8.96 -12.74
C SER A 60 -22.64 8.67 -12.65
N TRP A 61 -22.19 7.72 -13.47
CA TRP A 61 -20.77 7.38 -13.58
C TRP A 61 -19.98 8.39 -14.42
N ALA A 62 -20.64 9.31 -15.14
CA ALA A 62 -19.96 10.33 -15.94
C ALA A 62 -19.05 11.23 -15.10
N ASN A 63 -19.42 11.50 -13.84
CA ASN A 63 -18.64 12.29 -12.90
C ASN A 63 -17.67 11.44 -12.07
N CYS A 64 -17.66 10.11 -12.22
CA CYS A 64 -16.87 9.18 -11.39
C CYS A 64 -15.95 8.29 -12.23
N ASN A 65 -15.53 8.77 -13.39
CA ASN A 65 -14.76 8.02 -14.41
C ASN A 65 -13.23 8.23 -14.34
N ALA A 66 -12.75 9.12 -13.47
CA ALA A 66 -11.33 9.41 -13.29
C ALA A 66 -11.01 9.54 -11.79
N LEU A 67 -9.79 9.17 -11.38
CA LEU A 67 -9.37 9.33 -9.98
C LEU A 67 -9.43 10.79 -9.52
N ALA A 68 -9.20 11.74 -10.43
CA ALA A 68 -9.30 13.17 -10.13
C ALA A 68 -10.68 13.60 -9.64
N ASN A 69 -11.74 12.93 -10.10
CA ASN A 69 -13.09 13.24 -9.65
C ASN A 69 -13.39 12.60 -8.29
N LEU A 70 -12.52 11.71 -7.80
CA LEU A 70 -12.68 11.02 -6.54
C LEU A 70 -12.02 11.74 -5.36
N TYR A 71 -11.22 12.78 -5.60
CA TYR A 71 -10.53 13.50 -4.53
C TYR A 71 -11.47 13.96 -3.40
N PRO A 72 -12.66 14.54 -3.67
CA PRO A 72 -13.62 14.92 -2.62
C PRO A 72 -14.14 13.77 -1.75
N TYR A 73 -13.96 12.53 -2.20
CA TYR A 73 -14.46 11.32 -1.56
C TYR A 73 -13.36 10.52 -0.86
N TYR A 74 -12.09 10.96 -0.94
CA TYR A 74 -10.99 10.38 -0.18
C TYR A 74 -10.95 10.95 1.24
N PRO A 75 -10.51 10.15 2.23
CA PRO A 75 -10.24 10.68 3.56
C PRO A 75 -9.09 11.69 3.46
N ASP A 76 -9.23 12.82 4.15
CA ASP A 76 -8.16 13.80 4.35
C ASP A 76 -7.06 13.15 5.20
N VAL A 77 -5.90 12.88 4.60
CA VAL A 77 -4.77 12.19 5.25
C VAL A 77 -3.65 13.13 5.66
N ASP A 78 -3.59 14.34 5.11
CA ASP A 78 -2.57 15.34 5.42
C ASP A 78 -3.06 16.42 6.39
N GLY A 79 -4.37 16.48 6.64
CA GLY A 79 -5.04 17.39 7.56
C GLY A 79 -5.14 18.82 7.05
N ASP A 80 -4.96 19.03 5.74
CA ASP A 80 -5.02 20.36 5.13
C ASP A 80 -6.45 20.81 4.80
N GLY A 81 -7.43 19.89 4.89
CA GLY A 81 -8.84 20.12 4.58
C GLY A 81 -9.13 20.30 3.08
N ALA A 82 -8.13 20.11 2.23
CA ALA A 82 -8.20 20.25 0.78
C ALA A 82 -8.15 18.86 0.13
N HIS A 83 -9.29 18.43 -0.38
CA HIS A 83 -9.43 17.18 -1.12
C HIS A 83 -8.70 17.20 -2.47
N THR A 84 -7.45 16.76 -2.51
CA THR A 84 -6.57 16.87 -3.69
C THR A 84 -5.89 15.54 -4.06
N ILE A 85 -4.95 15.60 -5.02
CA ILE A 85 -4.12 14.45 -5.41
C ILE A 85 -3.27 13.92 -4.24
N ALA A 86 -2.99 14.74 -3.22
CA ALA A 86 -2.24 14.33 -2.03
C ALA A 86 -2.99 13.28 -1.19
N ASP A 87 -4.33 13.33 -1.20
CA ASP A 87 -5.17 12.35 -0.49
C ASP A 87 -5.31 11.02 -1.22
N GLN A 88 -4.90 10.98 -2.50
CA GLN A 88 -5.03 9.78 -3.29
C GLN A 88 -4.13 8.67 -2.70
N PRO A 89 -4.67 7.48 -2.42
CA PRO A 89 -3.85 6.37 -1.96
C PRO A 89 -2.75 6.05 -2.97
N VAL A 90 -1.52 5.85 -2.47
CA VAL A 90 -0.36 5.46 -3.30
C VAL A 90 -0.04 3.99 -3.06
N CYS A 91 0.22 3.22 -4.12
CA CYS A 91 0.66 1.83 -3.95
C CYS A 91 2.15 1.79 -3.57
N PRO A 92 2.56 1.03 -2.53
CA PRO A 92 3.97 0.93 -2.11
C PRO A 92 4.91 0.31 -3.16
N PHE A 93 4.36 -0.25 -4.25
CA PHE A 93 5.13 -0.79 -5.38
C PHE A 93 5.45 0.27 -6.45
N GLY A 94 4.98 1.51 -6.30
CA GLY A 94 5.23 2.61 -7.24
C GLY A 94 4.39 2.56 -8.52
N VAL A 95 3.42 1.64 -8.59
CA VAL A 95 2.44 1.57 -9.69
C VAL A 95 1.25 2.47 -9.34
N ALA A 96 0.80 3.28 -10.31
CA ALA A 96 -0.36 4.14 -10.13
C ALA A 96 -1.68 3.36 -10.31
N TYR A 97 -2.69 3.72 -9.52
CA TYR A 97 -4.04 3.19 -9.70
C TYR A 97 -4.68 3.80 -10.93
N THR A 98 -5.34 2.97 -11.73
CA THR A 98 -6.12 3.39 -12.90
C THR A 98 -7.53 2.83 -12.78
N LEU A 99 -8.51 3.53 -13.37
CA LEU A 99 -9.88 3.07 -13.44
C LEU A 99 -10.13 2.42 -14.80
N ILE A 100 -10.87 1.32 -14.80
CA ILE A 100 -11.36 0.62 -15.98
C ILE A 100 -12.88 0.48 -15.89
N GLY A 101 -13.55 0.48 -17.03
CA GLY A 101 -14.98 0.21 -17.09
C GLY A 101 -15.29 -1.20 -16.59
N ASP A 102 -16.38 -1.36 -15.85
CA ASP A 102 -16.91 -2.66 -15.47
C ASP A 102 -18.01 -3.13 -16.44
N ASN A 103 -18.54 -4.33 -16.21
CA ASN A 103 -19.60 -4.94 -17.01
C ASN A 103 -21.01 -4.36 -16.76
N ASN A 104 -21.15 -3.46 -15.80
CA ASN A 104 -22.40 -2.83 -15.37
C ASN A 104 -22.42 -1.31 -15.67
N ASN A 105 -21.64 -0.86 -16.66
CA ASN A 105 -21.45 0.55 -17.01
C ASN A 105 -20.91 1.44 -15.87
N GLY A 106 -20.28 0.83 -14.87
CA GLY A 106 -19.54 1.49 -13.80
C GLY A 106 -18.03 1.50 -14.05
N TYR A 107 -17.29 1.91 -13.01
CA TYR A 107 -15.82 1.93 -13.01
C TYR A 107 -15.28 1.18 -11.80
N GLN A 108 -14.16 0.50 -11.99
CA GLN A 108 -13.43 -0.20 -10.94
C GLN A 108 -11.93 0.05 -11.10
N VAL A 109 -11.16 -0.11 -10.02
CA VAL A 109 -9.70 -0.04 -10.11
C VAL A 109 -9.14 -1.24 -10.89
N ASP A 110 -8.21 -1.00 -11.80
CA ASP A 110 -7.48 -2.05 -12.49
C ASP A 110 -6.56 -2.80 -11.51
N LYS A 111 -6.92 -4.05 -11.24
CA LYS A 111 -6.19 -4.93 -10.33
C LYS A 111 -5.01 -5.63 -11.01
N SER A 112 -5.04 -5.76 -12.35
CA SER A 112 -4.08 -6.56 -13.11
C SER A 112 -2.68 -5.96 -13.14
N THR A 113 -2.60 -4.63 -13.04
CA THR A 113 -1.35 -3.87 -12.93
C THR A 113 -0.67 -3.99 -11.57
N HIS A 114 -1.41 -4.43 -10.55
CA HIS A 114 -0.95 -4.48 -9.15
C HIS A 114 -0.72 -5.91 -8.65
N PHE A 115 -1.50 -6.87 -9.14
CA PHE A 115 -1.44 -8.25 -8.67
C PHE A 115 -1.61 -9.24 -9.83
N SER A 116 -0.77 -10.28 -9.86
CA SER A 116 -0.93 -11.41 -10.79
C SER A 116 -2.11 -12.32 -10.42
N ALA A 117 -2.45 -12.37 -9.13
CA ALA A 117 -3.65 -12.99 -8.59
C ALA A 117 -4.13 -12.14 -7.41
N TRP A 118 -5.44 -11.99 -7.25
CA TRP A 118 -5.99 -11.20 -6.15
C TRP A 118 -5.52 -11.78 -4.81
N PRO A 119 -4.93 -10.98 -3.91
CA PRO A 119 -4.54 -11.47 -2.61
C PRO A 119 -5.81 -11.78 -1.81
N ASP A 120 -6.14 -13.06 -1.68
CA ASP A 120 -7.24 -13.52 -0.84
C ASP A 120 -6.96 -13.05 0.59
N THR A 121 -7.69 -12.03 1.03
CA THR A 121 -7.63 -11.57 2.41
C THR A 121 -8.43 -12.52 3.28
N HIS A 122 -8.00 -13.78 3.37
CA HIS A 122 -8.43 -14.67 4.43
C HIS A 122 -7.68 -14.24 5.69
N LEU A 123 -8.30 -13.29 6.41
CA LEU A 123 -8.19 -13.22 7.86
C LEU A 123 -9.23 -14.16 8.45
#